data_AF-A0A4P6XGA2-F1
#
_entry.id   AF-A0A4P6XGA2-F1
#
_cell.length_a   1.000
_cell.length_b   1.000
_cell.length_c   1.000
_cell.angle_alpha   90.00
_cell.angle_beta   90.00
_cell.angle_gamma   90.00
#
_symmetry.space_group_name_H-M   'P 1'
#
loop_
_entity.id
_entity.type
_entity.pdbx_description
1 polymer ?
#
loop_
_entity_poly.entity_id
_entity_poly.type
_entity_poly.pdbx_seq_one_letter_code
_entity_poly.pdbx_strand_id
1 'polypeptide(L)'
;MRAKYIFTITSMGLCYTSSILRHKQLRGIPRQPLANQSSTFGVHDYQLAYLDLIYNANIQDAPSDPIKQKYVSERLDEFKQILRGYVTYWLFRYVTFEADFAILGEQFVDIAATYKFLVPPSTTLTNKFIHAHSFFDTMAFAKDKFMYGNVFDDMKNRTIADILELQVLALSMFDATGQPDTTMTSFRNRSHLLGERLISLRDTINNITLVPRDILMTMWSEYLKAESLITRLISTIAVEN
;
A
#
# COMPACT_ATOMS: atom_id res chain seq x y z
N MET A 1 10.35 -12.04 43.23
CA MET A 1 11.08 -10.93 42.57
C MET A 1 10.70 -10.93 41.09
N ARG A 2 9.97 -9.92 40.60
CA ARG A 2 9.54 -9.80 39.20
C ARG A 2 10.28 -8.63 38.57
N ALA A 3 11.08 -8.90 37.54
CA ALA A 3 11.75 -7.87 36.75
C ALA A 3 10.71 -7.22 35.80
N LYS A 4 10.51 -5.90 35.94
CA LYS A 4 9.80 -5.09 34.96
C LYS A 4 10.81 -4.64 33.91
N TYR A 5 10.63 -5.06 32.67
CA TYR A 5 11.32 -4.47 31.52
C TYR A 5 10.42 -3.38 30.94
N ILE A 6 10.88 -2.14 31.03
CA ILE A 6 10.29 -0.99 30.33
C ILE A 6 11.06 -0.87 29.00
N PHE A 7 10.38 -1.12 27.89
CA PHE A 7 10.92 -0.82 26.56
C PHE A 7 10.49 0.59 26.17
N THR A 8 11.45 1.50 26.10
CA THR A 8 11.27 2.86 25.55
C THR A 8 11.60 2.80 24.07
N ILE A 9 10.61 2.97 23.20
CA ILE A 9 10.83 3.10 21.75
C ILE A 9 11.15 4.56 21.46
N THR A 10 12.43 4.85 21.21
CA THR A 10 12.88 6.15 20.72
C THR A 10 12.70 6.20 19.22
N SER A 11 11.85 7.13 18.75
CA SER A 11 11.66 7.43 17.33
C SER A 11 12.95 8.08 16.79
N MET A 12 13.67 7.37 15.91
CA MET A 12 14.74 7.93 15.09
C MET A 12 14.18 8.22 13.69
N GLY A 13 13.97 9.51 13.40
CA GLY A 13 13.72 9.99 12.05
C GLY A 13 15.00 9.87 11.22
N LEU A 14 14.97 9.03 10.19
CA LEU A 14 16.01 8.95 9.18
C LEU A 14 15.60 9.80 7.97
N CYS A 15 16.29 10.93 7.82
CA CYS A 15 16.33 11.74 6.60
C CYS A 15 17.09 10.96 5.52
N TYR A 16 16.42 10.53 4.45
CA TYR A 16 17.08 10.02 3.25
C TYR A 16 17.49 11.21 2.36
N THR A 17 18.79 11.37 2.17
CA THR A 17 19.36 12.28 1.18
C THR A 17 19.58 11.52 -0.13
N SER A 18 18.90 11.98 -1.19
CA SER A 18 19.12 11.55 -2.57
C SER A 18 20.49 12.08 -3.04
N SER A 19 21.37 11.17 -3.47
CA SER A 19 22.63 11.51 -4.12
C SER A 19 22.56 11.14 -5.60
N ILE A 20 22.55 12.16 -6.44
CA ILE A 20 22.65 12.09 -7.90
C ILE A 20 24.02 12.62 -8.34
N LEU A 21 24.54 12.05 -9.45
CA LEU A 21 25.65 12.44 -10.33
C LEU A 21 27.07 11.92 -10.03
N ARG A 22 27.51 10.97 -10.86
CA ARG A 22 28.73 11.15 -11.69
C ARG A 22 28.59 10.59 -13.10
N HIS A 23 28.93 11.44 -14.06
CA HIS A 23 29.02 11.24 -15.51
C HIS A 23 30.32 10.53 -15.95
N LYS A 24 30.28 10.06 -17.22
CA LYS A 24 31.35 9.60 -18.17
C LYS A 24 31.52 8.07 -18.22
N GLN A 25 31.61 7.41 -19.37
CA GLN A 25 32.00 7.82 -20.73
C GLN A 25 31.52 6.81 -21.79
N LEU A 26 31.20 7.29 -23.00
CA LEU A 26 30.79 6.55 -24.20
C LEU A 26 31.88 5.60 -24.75
N ARG A 27 31.47 4.44 -25.30
CA ARG A 27 31.96 3.86 -26.59
C ARG A 27 31.21 2.58 -26.97
N GLY A 28 30.74 2.50 -28.23
CA GLY A 28 30.50 1.26 -28.97
C GLY A 28 29.04 0.77 -29.04
N ILE A 29 28.25 1.31 -29.98
CA ILE A 29 26.89 0.83 -30.31
C ILE A 29 26.95 -0.12 -31.51
N PRO A 30 26.42 -1.35 -31.39
CA PRO A 30 25.71 -2.01 -32.48
C PRO A 30 24.21 -1.68 -32.37
N ARG A 31 23.62 -1.19 -33.47
CA ARG A 31 22.19 -0.86 -33.57
C ARG A 31 21.35 -2.13 -33.45
N GLN A 32 20.66 -2.30 -32.32
CA GLN A 32 19.52 -3.20 -32.20
C GLN A 32 18.21 -2.48 -32.58
N PRO A 33 17.21 -3.19 -33.13
CA PRO A 33 15.95 -2.62 -33.54
C PRO A 33 15.16 -2.09 -32.33
N LEU A 34 14.55 -0.91 -32.51
CA LEU A 34 13.68 -0.22 -31.56
C LEU A 34 12.43 -1.07 -31.27
N ALA A 35 12.52 -1.91 -30.25
CA ALA A 35 11.35 -2.48 -29.59
C ALA A 35 10.92 -1.54 -28.47
N ASN A 36 9.68 -1.07 -28.54
CA ASN A 36 8.84 -0.50 -27.48
C ASN A 36 9.60 0.13 -26.29
N GLN A 37 9.80 1.44 -26.37
CA GLN A 37 9.95 2.27 -25.18
C GLN A 37 8.59 2.34 -24.48
N SER A 38 8.22 1.27 -23.76
CA SER A 38 7.20 1.38 -22.74
C SER A 38 7.71 2.39 -21.73
N SER A 39 7.04 3.53 -21.63
CA SER A 39 7.33 4.55 -20.63
C SER A 39 7.28 3.88 -19.26
N THR A 40 8.46 3.70 -18.67
CA THR A 40 8.60 3.32 -17.27
C THR A 40 8.23 4.57 -16.45
N PHE A 41 6.94 4.91 -16.42
CA PHE A 41 6.39 5.72 -15.34
C PHE A 41 6.53 4.85 -14.09
N GLY A 42 7.63 5.07 -13.38
CA GLY A 42 7.99 4.28 -12.22
C GLY A 42 7.06 4.62 -11.07
N VAL A 43 6.80 3.64 -10.20
CA VAL A 43 6.16 3.80 -8.88
C VAL A 43 6.70 5.03 -8.10
N HIS A 44 7.94 5.43 -8.39
CA HIS A 44 8.59 6.62 -7.84
C HIS A 44 7.93 7.96 -8.18
N ASP A 45 7.34 8.13 -9.36
CA ASP A 45 6.72 9.40 -9.77
C ASP A 45 5.43 9.68 -8.98
N TYR A 46 4.72 8.62 -8.60
CA TYR A 46 3.50 8.70 -7.78
C TYR A 46 3.80 9.09 -6.32
N GLN A 47 4.88 8.58 -5.74
CA GLN A 47 5.28 8.88 -4.36
C GLN A 47 5.76 10.33 -4.17
N LEU A 48 6.45 10.91 -5.15
CA LEU A 48 6.89 12.30 -5.08
C LEU A 48 5.70 13.28 -5.16
N ALA A 49 4.73 13.00 -6.02
CA ALA A 49 3.48 13.78 -6.08
C ALA A 49 2.69 13.73 -4.76
N TYR A 50 2.70 12.59 -4.06
CA TYR A 50 2.05 12.40 -2.76
C TYR A 50 2.69 13.22 -1.63
N LEU A 51 4.02 13.27 -1.55
CA LEU A 51 4.72 14.03 -0.51
C LEU A 51 4.53 15.55 -0.68
N ASP A 52 4.55 16.04 -1.92
CA ASP A 52 4.25 17.45 -2.24
C ASP A 52 2.79 17.83 -1.91
N LEU A 53 1.87 16.87 -1.98
CA LEU A 53 0.46 17.05 -1.65
C LEU A 53 0.23 17.24 -0.14
N ILE A 54 0.91 16.46 0.71
CA ILE A 54 0.78 16.56 2.17
C ILE A 54 1.45 17.83 2.71
N TYR A 55 2.59 18.22 2.14
CA TYR A 55 3.39 19.32 2.68
C TYR A 55 2.83 20.72 2.32
N ASN A 56 2.13 20.86 1.20
CA ASN A 56 1.65 22.15 0.70
C ASN A 56 0.19 22.50 1.04
N ALA A 57 -0.50 21.68 1.84
CA ALA A 57 -1.90 21.91 2.24
C ALA A 57 -2.11 23.10 3.22
N ASN A 58 -1.08 23.91 3.49
CA ASN A 58 -1.08 24.95 4.53
C ASN A 58 -1.25 26.39 4.03
N ILE A 59 -1.69 26.64 2.79
CA ILE A 59 -1.74 28.01 2.25
C ILE A 59 -3.08 28.32 1.54
N GLN A 60 -3.87 29.20 2.17
CA GLN A 60 -5.06 29.98 1.75
C GLN A 60 -6.44 29.59 2.32
N ASP A 61 -7.03 30.54 3.05
CA ASP A 61 -8.34 30.54 3.72
C ASP A 61 -9.57 30.63 2.77
N ALA A 62 -9.44 30.21 1.51
CA ALA A 62 -10.62 30.16 0.63
C ALA A 62 -11.48 28.96 1.04
N PRO A 63 -12.81 29.11 1.22
CA PRO A 63 -13.68 27.97 1.47
C PRO A 63 -13.64 27.03 0.27
N SER A 64 -13.29 25.77 0.51
CA SER A 64 -13.19 24.75 -0.52
C SER A 64 -14.56 24.50 -1.17
N ASP A 65 -14.58 24.50 -2.49
CA ASP A 65 -15.80 24.31 -3.30
C ASP A 65 -16.47 22.97 -2.96
N PRO A 66 -17.70 22.96 -2.39
CA PRO A 66 -18.36 21.75 -1.95
C PRO A 66 -18.71 20.81 -3.12
N ILE A 67 -18.91 21.36 -4.32
CA ILE A 67 -19.18 20.56 -5.53
C ILE A 67 -17.93 19.78 -5.91
N LYS A 68 -16.76 20.43 -5.87
CA LYS A 68 -15.48 19.76 -6.17
C LYS A 68 -15.10 18.74 -5.11
N GLN A 69 -15.33 19.04 -3.82
CA GLN A 69 -15.10 18.06 -2.75
C GLN A 69 -15.96 16.82 -2.92
N LYS A 70 -17.26 17.00 -3.24
CA LYS A 70 -18.17 15.88 -3.51
C LYS A 70 -17.71 15.06 -4.70
N TYR A 71 -17.34 15.71 -5.81
CA TYR A 71 -16.81 15.05 -6.99
C TYR A 71 -15.58 14.19 -6.69
N VAL A 72 -14.58 14.74 -6.00
CA VAL A 72 -13.37 13.97 -5.63
C VAL A 72 -13.71 12.83 -4.69
N SER A 73 -14.63 13.03 -3.73
CA SER A 73 -15.10 11.97 -2.84
C SER A 73 -15.72 10.81 -3.63
N GLU A 74 -16.62 11.11 -4.56
CA GLU A 74 -17.29 10.09 -5.38
C GLU A 74 -16.28 9.31 -6.23
N ARG A 75 -15.32 10.02 -6.86
CA ARG A 75 -14.25 9.39 -7.63
C ARG A 75 -13.33 8.50 -6.78
N LEU A 76 -13.04 8.89 -5.54
CA LEU A 76 -12.28 8.06 -4.59
C LEU A 76 -13.07 6.81 -4.17
N ASP A 77 -14.38 6.96 -3.94
CA ASP A 77 -15.25 5.83 -3.60
C ASP A 77 -15.30 4.83 -4.76
N GLU A 78 -15.50 5.30 -6.00
CA GLU A 78 -15.47 4.49 -7.23
C GLU A 78 -14.12 3.78 -7.40
N PHE A 79 -13.02 4.53 -7.31
CA PHE A 79 -11.67 3.97 -7.47
C PHE A 79 -11.41 2.86 -6.45
N LYS A 80 -11.78 3.09 -5.19
CA LYS A 80 -11.63 2.08 -4.14
C LYS A 80 -12.49 0.84 -4.40
N GLN A 81 -13.70 0.98 -4.94
CA GLN A 81 -14.51 -0.19 -5.32
C GLN A 81 -13.88 -0.98 -6.47
N ILE A 82 -13.27 -0.29 -7.43
CA ILE A 82 -12.49 -0.94 -8.50
C ILE A 82 -11.33 -1.75 -7.89
N LEU A 83 -10.55 -1.16 -6.97
CA LEU A 83 -9.46 -1.86 -6.28
C LEU A 83 -9.95 -3.10 -5.51
N ARG A 84 -11.07 -2.98 -4.79
CA ARG A 84 -11.72 -4.12 -4.12
C ARG A 84 -12.11 -5.23 -5.11
N GLY A 85 -12.45 -4.90 -6.34
CA GLY A 85 -12.81 -5.87 -7.40
C GLY A 85 -11.70 -6.87 -7.74
N TYR A 86 -10.44 -6.53 -7.51
CA TYR A 86 -9.30 -7.44 -7.68
C TYR A 86 -9.05 -8.34 -6.46
N VAL A 87 -9.78 -8.12 -5.36
CA VAL A 87 -9.60 -8.86 -4.12
C VAL A 87 -10.81 -9.76 -3.90
N THR A 88 -10.57 -11.07 -3.88
CA THR A 88 -11.61 -12.04 -3.50
C THR A 88 -11.62 -12.23 -1.99
N TYR A 89 -12.49 -13.12 -1.51
CA TYR A 89 -12.47 -13.52 -0.11
C TYR A 89 -11.09 -14.05 0.34
N TRP A 90 -10.38 -14.78 -0.52
CA TRP A 90 -9.19 -15.56 -0.15
C TRP A 90 -7.87 -15.05 -0.74
N LEU A 91 -7.92 -14.45 -1.94
CA LEU A 91 -6.73 -14.12 -2.73
C LEU A 91 -6.82 -12.76 -3.41
N PHE A 92 -5.64 -12.23 -3.75
CA PHE A 92 -5.46 -11.07 -4.62
C PHE A 92 -5.25 -11.53 -6.07
N ARG A 93 -6.11 -11.07 -6.99
CA ARG A 93 -6.03 -11.38 -8.44
C ARG A 93 -4.96 -10.51 -9.12
N TYR A 94 -3.70 -10.70 -8.75
CA TYR A 94 -2.60 -9.83 -9.19
C TYR A 94 -2.43 -9.78 -10.71
N VAL A 95 -2.71 -10.87 -11.44
CA VAL A 95 -2.62 -10.91 -12.91
C VAL A 95 -3.64 -9.97 -13.56
N THR A 96 -4.87 -9.95 -13.04
CA THR A 96 -5.91 -9.04 -13.55
C THR A 96 -5.58 -7.59 -13.18
N PHE A 97 -5.09 -7.36 -11.97
CA PHE A 97 -4.64 -6.03 -11.55
C PHE A 97 -3.45 -5.53 -12.37
N GLU A 98 -2.52 -6.41 -12.73
CA GLU A 98 -1.35 -6.09 -13.56
C GLU A 98 -1.75 -5.61 -14.95
N ALA A 99 -2.71 -6.28 -15.59
CA ALA A 99 -3.23 -5.88 -16.89
C ALA A 99 -3.84 -4.46 -16.88
N ASP A 100 -4.46 -4.06 -15.76
CA ASP A 100 -5.12 -2.76 -15.62
C ASP A 100 -4.24 -1.69 -14.92
N PHE A 101 -3.02 -2.06 -14.48
CA PHE A 101 -2.22 -1.23 -13.57
C PHE A 101 -1.96 0.18 -14.10
N ALA A 102 -1.63 0.32 -15.39
CA ALA A 102 -1.37 1.61 -16.01
C ALA A 102 -2.62 2.50 -16.01
N ILE A 103 -3.78 1.94 -16.37
CA ILE A 103 -5.06 2.66 -16.41
C ILE A 103 -5.46 3.10 -15.00
N LEU A 104 -5.29 2.25 -14.00
CA LEU A 104 -5.55 2.59 -12.60
C LEU A 104 -4.62 3.71 -12.10
N GLY A 105 -3.35 3.67 -12.52
CA GLY A 105 -2.38 4.72 -12.21
C GLY A 105 -2.78 6.08 -12.79
N GLU A 106 -3.20 6.13 -14.05
CA GLU A 106 -3.71 7.36 -14.68
C GLU A 106 -4.95 7.89 -13.97
N GLN A 107 -5.93 7.03 -13.66
CA GLN A 107 -7.11 7.41 -12.91
C GLN A 107 -6.78 8.00 -11.54
N PHE A 108 -5.83 7.40 -10.81
CA PHE A 108 -5.42 7.91 -9.50
C PHE A 108 -4.72 9.26 -9.61
N VAL A 109 -3.88 9.46 -10.62
CA VAL A 109 -3.20 10.75 -10.89
C VAL A 109 -4.22 11.85 -11.18
N ASP A 110 -5.25 11.58 -11.97
CA ASP A 110 -6.31 12.56 -12.25
C ASP A 110 -7.09 12.96 -10.98
N ILE A 111 -7.39 11.97 -10.13
CA ILE A 111 -8.03 12.22 -8.82
C ILE A 111 -7.11 13.07 -7.93
N ALA A 112 -5.83 12.70 -7.83
CA ALA A 112 -4.84 13.39 -7.02
C ALA A 112 -4.59 14.84 -7.50
N ALA A 113 -4.55 15.05 -8.81
CA ALA A 113 -4.45 16.38 -9.40
C ALA A 113 -5.64 17.25 -8.99
N THR A 114 -6.85 16.71 -9.06
CA THR A 114 -8.07 17.44 -8.63
C THR A 114 -8.06 17.71 -7.12
N TYR A 115 -7.67 16.73 -6.31
CA TYR A 115 -7.57 16.84 -4.87
C TYR A 115 -6.57 17.93 -4.43
N LYS A 116 -5.44 18.07 -5.13
CA LYS A 116 -4.41 19.09 -4.86
C LYS A 116 -4.94 20.52 -4.84
N PHE A 117 -5.98 20.80 -5.62
CA PHE A 117 -6.56 22.13 -5.72
C PHE A 117 -7.69 22.39 -4.71
N LEU A 118 -7.96 21.44 -3.81
CA LEU A 118 -8.90 21.62 -2.71
C LEU A 118 -8.14 22.14 -1.48
N VAL A 119 -8.37 23.39 -1.13
CA VAL A 119 -7.80 24.00 0.09
C VAL A 119 -8.92 24.66 0.90
N PRO A 120 -9.07 24.35 2.20
CA PRO A 120 -8.65 23.10 2.84
C PRO A 120 -9.58 21.93 2.45
N PRO A 121 -9.08 20.71 2.25
CA PRO A 121 -9.93 19.54 2.11
C PRO A 121 -10.55 19.17 3.45
N SER A 122 -11.77 18.63 3.44
CA SER A 122 -12.37 18.07 4.66
C SER A 122 -11.59 16.86 5.16
N THR A 123 -11.54 16.65 6.48
CA THR A 123 -10.86 15.51 7.11
C THR A 123 -11.31 14.17 6.53
N THR A 124 -12.62 14.01 6.27
CA THR A 124 -13.17 12.82 5.65
C THR A 124 -12.57 12.58 4.26
N LEU A 125 -12.48 13.62 3.43
CA LEU A 125 -11.91 13.52 2.10
C LEU A 125 -10.41 13.19 2.14
N THR A 126 -9.67 13.82 3.06
CA THR A 126 -8.25 13.51 3.31
C THR A 126 -8.06 12.05 3.68
N ASN A 127 -8.88 11.52 4.59
CA ASN A 127 -8.82 10.12 5.00
C ASN A 127 -9.11 9.17 3.82
N LYS A 128 -10.11 9.50 2.99
CA LYS A 128 -10.40 8.73 1.77
C LYS A 128 -9.21 8.70 0.81
N PHE A 129 -8.60 9.85 0.58
CA PHE A 129 -7.45 9.97 -0.31
C PHE A 129 -6.26 9.14 0.20
N ILE A 130 -5.91 9.27 1.48
CA ILE A 130 -4.82 8.51 2.11
C ILE A 130 -5.10 7.00 2.03
N HIS A 131 -6.34 6.58 2.29
CA HIS A 131 -6.68 5.16 2.25
C HIS A 131 -6.62 4.59 0.82
N ALA A 132 -7.21 5.29 -0.16
CA ALA A 132 -7.16 4.89 -1.56
C ALA A 132 -5.72 4.80 -2.09
N HIS A 133 -4.89 5.78 -1.74
CA HIS A 133 -3.46 5.78 -2.07
C HIS A 133 -2.74 4.57 -1.48
N SER A 134 -2.88 4.35 -0.17
CA SER A 134 -2.25 3.23 0.54
C SER A 134 -2.69 1.89 -0.03
N PHE A 135 -3.97 1.74 -0.37
CA PHE A 135 -4.49 0.52 -0.97
C PHE A 135 -3.90 0.26 -2.37
N PHE A 136 -3.89 1.28 -3.23
CA PHE A 136 -3.30 1.16 -4.56
C PHE A 136 -1.79 0.86 -4.51
N ASP A 137 -1.03 1.59 -3.68
CA ASP A 137 0.42 1.42 -3.51
C ASP A 137 0.76 0.02 -2.99
N THR A 138 -0.01 -0.49 -2.02
CA THR A 138 0.16 -1.86 -1.50
C THR A 138 -0.10 -2.90 -2.57
N MET A 139 -1.14 -2.72 -3.40
CA MET A 139 -1.42 -3.63 -4.52
C MET A 139 -0.35 -3.57 -5.60
N ALA A 140 0.18 -2.38 -5.91
CA ALA A 140 1.28 -2.18 -6.84
C ALA A 140 2.54 -2.91 -6.36
N PHE A 141 2.89 -2.74 -5.09
CA PHE A 141 4.04 -3.39 -4.48
C PHE A 141 3.86 -4.91 -4.43
N ALA A 142 2.66 -5.39 -4.07
CA ALA A 142 2.33 -6.81 -4.09
C ALA A 142 2.48 -7.40 -5.50
N LYS A 143 1.90 -6.76 -6.53
CA LYS A 143 2.00 -7.16 -7.93
C LYS A 143 3.46 -7.35 -8.35
N ASP A 144 4.32 -6.38 -8.06
CA ASP A 144 5.73 -6.46 -8.40
C ASP A 144 6.39 -7.68 -7.73
N LYS A 145 6.10 -7.92 -6.44
CA LYS A 145 6.62 -9.10 -5.73
C LYS A 145 6.10 -10.42 -6.28
N PHE A 146 4.83 -10.51 -6.69
CA PHE A 146 4.27 -11.71 -7.33
C PHE A 146 4.87 -12.00 -8.71
N MET A 147 5.26 -10.96 -9.46
CA MET A 147 5.82 -11.10 -10.81
C MET A 147 7.27 -11.57 -10.85
N TYR A 148 8.07 -11.30 -9.82
CA TYR A 148 9.44 -11.82 -9.78
C TYR A 148 9.39 -13.35 -9.66
N GLY A 149 9.63 -14.05 -10.78
CA GLY A 149 9.35 -15.49 -11.00
C GLY A 149 9.97 -16.51 -10.04
N ASN A 150 10.68 -16.08 -9.00
CA ASN A 150 11.19 -16.94 -7.94
C ASN A 150 10.25 -17.05 -6.74
N VAL A 151 9.04 -16.48 -6.75
CA VAL A 151 8.08 -16.64 -5.63
C VAL A 151 7.73 -18.10 -5.37
N PHE A 152 7.72 -18.95 -6.39
CA PHE A 152 7.37 -20.37 -6.22
C PHE A 152 8.54 -21.24 -5.75
N ASP A 153 9.78 -20.83 -6.07
CA ASP A 153 11.00 -21.62 -5.79
C ASP A 153 11.81 -21.07 -4.59
N ASP A 154 11.60 -19.82 -4.20
CA ASP A 154 12.26 -19.19 -3.04
C ASP A 154 11.25 -18.94 -1.92
N MET A 155 11.36 -19.75 -0.87
CA MET A 155 10.55 -19.64 0.36
C MET A 155 10.55 -18.22 0.92
N LYS A 156 11.65 -17.46 0.77
CA LYS A 156 11.77 -16.09 1.31
C LYS A 156 10.86 -15.12 0.55
N ASN A 157 10.90 -15.19 -0.78
CA ASN A 157 10.06 -14.35 -1.63
C ASN A 157 8.58 -14.76 -1.50
N ARG A 158 8.32 -16.06 -1.34
CA ARG A 158 6.99 -16.58 -1.04
C ARG A 158 6.41 -15.98 0.23
N THR A 159 7.16 -16.00 1.33
CA THR A 159 6.70 -15.43 2.60
C THR A 159 6.41 -13.93 2.48
N ILE A 160 7.24 -13.17 1.75
CA ILE A 160 6.96 -11.75 1.47
C ILE A 160 5.66 -11.58 0.68
N ALA A 161 5.47 -12.39 -0.36
CA ALA A 161 4.26 -12.35 -1.19
C ALA A 161 3.00 -12.70 -0.37
N ASP A 162 3.07 -13.72 0.49
CA ASP A 162 1.97 -14.11 1.38
C ASP A 162 1.61 -13.00 2.39
N ILE A 163 2.62 -12.30 2.94
CA ILE A 163 2.41 -11.15 3.82
C ILE A 163 1.71 -10.01 3.06
N LEU A 164 2.15 -9.70 1.84
CA LEU A 164 1.57 -8.63 1.02
C LEU A 164 0.15 -8.95 0.57
N GLU A 165 -0.13 -10.21 0.21
CA GLU A 165 -1.51 -10.65 -0.03
C GLU A 165 -2.37 -10.43 1.22
N LEU A 166 -1.85 -10.75 2.40
CA LEU A 166 -2.57 -10.53 3.65
C LEU A 166 -2.87 -9.04 3.89
N GLN A 167 -1.93 -8.14 3.58
CA GLN A 167 -2.16 -6.70 3.65
C GLN A 167 -3.26 -6.25 2.68
N VAL A 168 -3.23 -6.70 1.42
CA VAL A 168 -4.24 -6.37 0.39
C VAL A 168 -5.62 -6.89 0.81
N LEU A 169 -5.70 -8.12 1.32
CA LEU A 169 -6.94 -8.69 1.86
C LEU A 169 -7.47 -7.86 3.03
N ALA A 170 -6.61 -7.49 3.98
CA ALA A 170 -6.99 -6.66 5.11
C ALA A 170 -7.47 -5.27 4.67
N LEU A 171 -6.74 -4.59 3.78
CA LEU A 171 -7.11 -3.27 3.24
C LEU A 171 -8.47 -3.31 2.53
N SER A 172 -8.79 -4.41 1.84
CA SER A 172 -10.10 -4.58 1.20
C SER A 172 -11.26 -4.58 2.21
N MET A 173 -11.00 -4.83 3.50
CA MET A 173 -12.00 -4.85 4.57
C MET A 173 -12.22 -3.50 5.25
N PHE A 174 -11.54 -2.45 4.82
CA PHE A 174 -11.80 -1.08 5.27
C PHE A 174 -12.74 -0.36 4.30
N ASP A 175 -13.61 0.50 4.81
CA ASP A 175 -14.50 1.38 4.05
C ASP A 175 -13.70 2.43 3.27
N ALA A 176 -14.38 3.30 2.53
CA ALA A 176 -13.67 4.31 1.74
C ALA A 176 -12.85 5.28 2.60
N THR A 177 -13.22 5.49 3.87
CA THR A 177 -12.53 6.40 4.80
C THR A 177 -11.38 5.75 5.56
N GLY A 178 -11.11 4.46 5.32
CA GLY A 178 -10.06 3.71 6.01
C GLY A 178 -10.47 3.23 7.41
N GLN A 179 -11.78 3.14 7.70
CA GLN A 179 -12.32 2.49 8.91
C GLN A 179 -12.77 1.07 8.60
N PRO A 180 -12.72 0.13 9.56
CA PRO A 180 -13.19 -1.23 9.33
C PRO A 180 -14.66 -1.28 8.86
N ASP A 181 -14.92 -1.97 7.76
CA ASP A 181 -16.23 -2.04 7.10
C ASP A 181 -17.08 -3.18 7.70
N THR A 182 -17.74 -2.89 8.82
CA THR A 182 -18.57 -3.87 9.55
C THR A 182 -19.88 -4.22 8.82
N THR A 183 -20.22 -3.46 7.77
CA THR A 183 -21.39 -3.75 6.92
C THR A 183 -21.16 -4.96 6.00
N MET A 184 -19.89 -5.37 5.81
CA MET A 184 -19.55 -6.55 5.03
C MET A 184 -20.03 -7.82 5.75
N THR A 185 -20.91 -8.59 5.11
CA THR A 185 -21.57 -9.77 5.71
C THR A 185 -20.61 -10.79 6.35
N SER A 186 -19.39 -10.89 5.82
CA SER A 186 -18.38 -11.84 6.29
C SER A 186 -17.25 -11.20 7.11
N PHE A 187 -17.41 -9.95 7.55
CA PHE A 187 -16.39 -9.18 8.26
C PHE A 187 -15.79 -9.95 9.44
N ARG A 188 -16.62 -10.41 10.38
CA ARG A 188 -16.16 -11.11 11.58
C ARG A 188 -15.32 -12.36 11.26
N ASN A 189 -15.87 -13.24 10.40
CA ASN A 189 -15.20 -14.49 10.04
C ASN A 189 -13.91 -14.22 9.27
N ARG A 190 -13.92 -13.28 8.32
CA ARG A 190 -12.75 -12.94 7.52
C ARG A 190 -11.64 -12.32 8.36
N SER A 191 -11.95 -11.41 9.28
CA SER A 191 -10.97 -10.82 10.21
C SER A 191 -10.30 -11.88 11.08
N HIS A 192 -11.05 -12.86 11.59
CA HIS A 192 -10.48 -13.96 12.37
C HIS A 192 -9.51 -14.81 11.55
N LEU A 193 -9.91 -15.21 10.34
CA LEU A 193 -9.09 -16.00 9.44
C LEU A 193 -7.79 -15.26 9.04
N LEU A 194 -7.87 -13.95 8.82
CA LEU A 194 -6.67 -13.13 8.58
C LEU A 194 -5.74 -13.12 9.80
N GLY A 195 -6.30 -13.07 11.02
CA GLY A 195 -5.53 -13.18 12.26
C GLY A 195 -4.80 -14.53 12.39
N GLU A 196 -5.47 -15.64 12.11
CA GLU A 196 -4.84 -16.97 12.13
C GLU A 196 -3.73 -17.09 11.07
N ARG A 197 -3.96 -16.59 9.85
CA ARG A 197 -2.93 -16.53 8.80
C ARG A 197 -1.73 -15.69 9.21
N LEU A 198 -1.95 -14.55 9.88
CA LEU A 198 -0.87 -13.71 10.38
C LEU A 198 0.00 -14.45 11.40
N ILE A 199 -0.60 -15.16 12.35
CA ILE A 199 0.13 -15.97 13.34
C ILE A 199 0.99 -17.03 12.64
N SER A 200 0.42 -17.77 11.68
CA SER A 200 1.15 -18.76 10.90
C SER A 200 2.33 -18.17 10.11
N LEU A 201 2.17 -16.97 9.55
CA LEU A 201 3.27 -16.27 8.87
C LEU A 201 4.37 -15.84 9.83
N ARG A 202 4.02 -15.40 11.05
CA ARG A 202 5.01 -15.09 12.09
C ARG A 202 5.87 -16.30 12.42
N ASP A 203 5.24 -17.45 12.62
CA ASP A 203 5.94 -18.71 12.89
C ASP A 203 6.83 -19.10 11.70
N THR A 204 6.34 -18.89 10.48
CA THR A 204 7.15 -19.09 9.27
C THR A 204 8.39 -18.20 9.28
N ILE A 205 8.26 -16.88 9.48
CA ILE A 205 9.39 -15.94 9.53
C ILE A 205 10.42 -16.35 10.59
N ASN A 206 9.95 -16.75 11.79
CA ASN A 206 10.83 -17.18 12.89
C ASN A 206 11.63 -18.45 12.57
N ASN A 207 11.11 -19.32 11.71
CA ASN A 207 11.71 -20.60 11.36
C ASN A 207 12.62 -20.53 10.11
N ILE A 208 12.55 -19.45 9.31
CA ILE A 208 13.44 -19.31 8.16
C ILE A 208 14.86 -19.00 8.66
N THR A 209 15.80 -19.87 8.30
CA THR A 209 17.23 -19.69 8.59
C THR A 209 17.98 -19.18 7.35
N LEU A 210 19.15 -18.55 7.55
CA LEU A 210 20.06 -18.15 6.47
C LEU A 210 19.43 -17.18 5.43
N VAL A 211 18.74 -16.14 5.91
CA VAL A 211 18.16 -15.06 5.09
C VAL A 211 19.11 -13.87 5.09
N PRO A 212 19.43 -13.29 3.91
CA PRO A 212 20.06 -11.98 3.84
C PRO A 212 19.33 -10.94 4.69
N ARG A 213 20.08 -10.10 5.42
CA ARG A 213 19.51 -9.19 6.43
C ARG A 213 18.46 -8.23 5.84
N ASP A 214 18.68 -7.76 4.63
CA ASP A 214 17.79 -6.88 3.86
C ASP A 214 16.43 -7.55 3.56
N ILE A 215 16.45 -8.82 3.15
CA ILE A 215 15.23 -9.61 2.92
C ILE A 215 14.47 -9.82 4.25
N LEU A 216 15.19 -10.15 5.32
CA LEU A 216 14.59 -10.33 6.65
C LEU A 216 13.96 -9.03 7.18
N MET A 217 14.64 -7.89 6.99
CA MET A 217 14.09 -6.58 7.34
C MET A 217 12.84 -6.24 6.54
N THR A 218 12.82 -6.60 5.24
CA THR A 218 11.64 -6.44 4.38
C THR A 218 10.48 -7.29 4.90
N MET A 219 10.70 -8.57 5.21
CA MET A 219 9.67 -9.45 5.78
C MET A 219 9.06 -8.87 7.06
N TRP A 220 9.90 -8.46 8.02
CA TRP A 220 9.41 -7.91 9.29
C TRP A 220 8.70 -6.57 9.10
N SER A 221 9.20 -5.69 8.24
CA SER A 221 8.55 -4.42 7.92
C SER A 221 7.14 -4.65 7.38
N GLU A 222 7.00 -5.53 6.39
CA GLU A 222 5.71 -5.84 5.78
C GLU A 222 4.80 -6.63 6.73
N TYR A 223 5.36 -7.51 7.57
CA TYR A 223 4.60 -8.23 8.59
C TYR A 223 3.98 -7.26 9.60
N LEU A 224 4.75 -6.28 10.10
CA LEU A 224 4.26 -5.30 11.08
C LEU A 224 3.14 -4.41 10.51
N LYS A 225 3.21 -4.06 9.22
CA LYS A 225 2.13 -3.36 8.53
C LYS A 225 0.86 -4.22 8.47
N ALA A 226 0.99 -5.50 8.08
CA ALA A 226 -0.12 -6.45 8.06
C ALA A 226 -0.74 -6.63 9.46
N GLU A 227 0.10 -6.81 10.48
CA GLU A 227 -0.29 -6.94 11.88
C GLU A 227 -1.08 -5.72 12.37
N SER A 228 -0.60 -4.50 12.05
CA SER A 228 -1.30 -3.26 12.40
C SER A 228 -2.71 -3.20 11.78
N LEU A 229 -2.84 -3.52 10.50
CA LEU A 229 -4.13 -3.54 9.80
C LEU A 229 -5.09 -4.57 10.39
N ILE A 230 -4.62 -5.81 10.58
CA ILE A 230 -5.45 -6.92 11.06
C ILE A 230 -5.83 -6.72 12.53
N THR A 231 -4.93 -6.20 13.36
CA THR A 231 -5.24 -5.86 14.75
C THR A 231 -6.36 -4.83 14.83
N ARG A 232 -6.36 -3.81 13.96
CA ARG A 232 -7.46 -2.84 13.87
C ARG A 232 -8.78 -3.53 13.54
N LEU A 233 -8.80 -4.42 12.53
CA LEU A 233 -10.00 -5.18 12.16
C LEU A 233 -10.54 -6.04 13.32
N ILE A 234 -9.66 -6.76 14.02
CA ILE A 234 -10.03 -7.63 15.15
C ILE A 234 -10.51 -6.80 16.35
N SER A 235 -9.87 -5.67 16.63
CA SER A 235 -10.25 -4.81 17.76
C SER A 235 -11.67 -4.25 17.62
N THR A 236 -12.14 -3.98 16.41
CA THR A 236 -13.52 -3.54 16.15
C THR A 236 -14.54 -4.60 16.55
N ILE A 237 -14.24 -5.88 16.31
CA ILE A 237 -15.12 -7.00 16.67
C ILE A 237 -15.30 -7.09 18.19
N ALA A 238 -14.26 -6.76 18.96
CA ALA A 238 -14.29 -6.80 20.42
C ALA A 238 -15.13 -5.68 21.05
N VAL A 239 -15.35 -4.57 20.35
CA VAL A 239 -16.15 -3.43 20.84
C VAL A 239 -17.65 -3.64 20.59
N GLU A 240 -18.02 -4.47 19.61
CA GLU A 240 -19.42 -4.76 19.27
C GLU A 240 -20.10 -5.78 20.21
N ASN A 241 -19.33 -6.46 21.06
CA ASN A 241 -19.78 -7.50 21.97
C ASN A 241 -19.75 -7.01 23.43
#